data_AF-A0A6G3MJN8-F1
#
_entry.id   AF-A0A6G3MJN8-F1
#
_cell.length_a   1.000
_cell.length_b   1.000
_cell.length_c   1.000
_cell.angle_alpha   90.00
_cell.angle_beta   90.00
_cell.angle_gamma   90.00
#
_symmetry.space_group_name_H-M   'P 1'
#
loop_
_entity.id
_entity.type
_entity.pdbx_description
1 polymer ?
#
loop_
_entity_poly.entity_id
_entity_poly.type
_entity_poly.pdbx_seq_one_letter_code
_entity_poly.pdbx_strand_id
1 'polypeptide(L)'
;QDIEGAPMVIISDKYKDMGPVCMGKVISGCFMKNDSFVVMPIQKTFKISNILSLDDEEKQMAKIGENIKLRLIGADEQDLLGGYVLCDSLNLCPVGRIFDAQLIIIECKSIISAGYKAIIHVHNVVDEVTLVAIKKLMDRKTQQWQITAPRFVRQDNICVVRLSMNNVQCIAPISKIPYLGRFSIRDEGKTVAFGKILKVIS
;
A
#
# COMPACT_ATOMS: atom_id res chain seq x y z
N GLN A 1 -11.91 -6.78 25.03
CA GLN A 1 -12.07 -6.72 23.55
C GLN A 1 -10.70 -7.06 23.01
N ASP A 2 -10.57 -8.25 22.45
CA ASP A 2 -9.28 -8.77 21.98
C ASP A 2 -8.69 -7.81 20.96
N ILE A 3 -7.49 -7.32 21.26
CA ILE A 3 -6.72 -6.47 20.36
C ILE A 3 -6.17 -7.41 19.30
N GLU A 4 -6.90 -7.55 18.21
CA GLU A 4 -6.54 -8.49 17.15
C GLU A 4 -5.44 -7.88 16.26
N GLY A 5 -4.22 -8.39 16.43
CA GLY A 5 -3.06 -8.08 15.60
C GLY A 5 -2.20 -6.91 16.05
N ALA A 6 -1.03 -6.78 15.42
CA ALA A 6 -0.08 -5.71 15.70
C ALA A 6 -0.60 -4.35 15.17
N PRO A 7 -0.36 -3.25 15.90
CA PRO A 7 -0.90 -1.95 15.55
C PRO A 7 -0.34 -1.44 14.22
N MET A 8 -1.25 -1.05 13.30
CA MET A 8 -0.90 -0.42 12.03
C MET A 8 -1.88 0.70 11.65
N VAL A 9 -1.34 1.84 11.22
CA VAL A 9 -2.09 2.97 10.64
C VAL A 9 -1.51 3.34 9.29
N ILE A 10 -2.34 3.42 8.25
CA ILE A 10 -1.96 3.98 6.94
C ILE A 10 -2.22 5.48 6.97
N ILE A 11 -1.17 6.28 6.73
CA ILE A 11 -1.29 7.73 6.62
C ILE A 11 -2.04 8.07 5.33
N SER A 12 -3.13 8.82 5.45
CA SER A 12 -3.85 9.38 4.32
C SER A 12 -3.37 10.78 3.96
N ASP A 13 -3.07 11.60 4.98
CA ASP A 13 -2.70 13.00 4.82
C ASP A 13 -1.94 13.54 6.05
N LYS A 14 -1.37 14.74 5.96
CA LYS A 14 -0.64 15.41 7.05
C LYS A 14 -0.82 16.92 7.05
N TYR A 15 -0.68 17.52 8.21
CA TYR A 15 -0.65 18.98 8.37
C TYR A 15 0.11 19.38 9.64
N LYS A 16 0.30 20.68 9.82
CA LYS A 16 0.87 21.27 11.03
C LYS A 16 -0.20 21.95 11.84
N ASP A 17 -0.27 21.60 13.11
CA ASP A 17 -1.07 22.29 14.11
C ASP A 17 -0.37 22.06 15.45
N MET A 18 0.23 23.10 16.03
CA MET A 18 1.10 23.02 17.22
C MET A 18 2.00 21.76 17.28
N GLY A 19 2.57 21.38 16.13
CA GLY A 19 3.29 20.12 15.91
C GLY A 19 2.87 19.41 14.62
N PRO A 20 3.61 18.36 14.21
CA PRO A 20 3.26 17.55 13.05
C PRO A 20 2.08 16.63 13.39
N VAL A 21 1.04 16.66 12.56
CA VAL A 21 -0.14 15.82 12.68
C VAL A 21 -0.31 15.01 11.40
N CYS A 22 -0.47 13.70 11.53
CA CYS A 22 -0.86 12.84 10.41
C CYS A 22 -2.28 12.30 10.62
N MET A 23 -3.05 12.26 9.53
CA MET A 23 -4.35 11.62 9.49
C MET A 23 -4.20 10.25 8.87
N GLY A 24 -4.92 9.27 9.40
CA GLY A 24 -4.84 7.92 8.88
C GLY A 24 -5.92 7.02 9.42
N LYS A 25 -6.00 5.83 8.80
CA LYS A 25 -6.93 4.79 9.20
C LYS A 25 -6.20 3.68 9.93
N VAL A 26 -6.72 3.29 11.09
CA VAL A 26 -6.23 2.12 11.83
C VAL A 26 -6.66 0.86 11.08
N ILE A 27 -5.70 0.08 10.59
CA ILE A 27 -5.95 -1.13 9.81
C ILE A 27 -5.74 -2.43 10.59
N SER A 28 -5.05 -2.38 11.73
CA SER A 28 -4.84 -3.51 12.64
C SER A 28 -4.45 -3.01 14.03
N GLY A 29 -4.70 -3.82 15.07
CA GLY A 29 -4.38 -3.51 16.46
C GLY A 29 -5.05 -2.25 17.00
N CYS A 30 -4.41 -1.63 18.00
CA CYS A 30 -4.84 -0.37 18.61
C CYS A 30 -3.65 0.53 18.94
N PHE A 31 -3.88 1.83 18.95
CA PHE A 31 -2.87 2.83 19.30
C PHE A 31 -3.30 3.52 20.59
N MET A 32 -2.37 3.73 21.53
CA MET A 32 -2.60 4.49 22.75
C MET A 32 -1.78 5.77 22.78
N LYS A 33 -2.24 6.74 23.56
CA LYS A 33 -1.48 7.98 23.81
C LYS A 33 -0.14 7.63 24.47
N ASN A 34 0.94 8.33 24.08
CA ASN A 34 2.32 8.14 24.52
C ASN A 34 3.05 6.90 23.98
N ASP A 35 2.41 6.07 23.16
CA ASP A 35 3.09 4.94 22.50
C ASP A 35 4.16 5.44 21.52
N SER A 36 5.17 4.59 21.29
CA SER A 36 6.22 4.80 20.30
C SER A 36 6.02 3.86 19.12
N PHE A 37 6.15 4.39 17.91
CA PHE A 37 5.94 3.64 16.66
C PHE A 37 7.02 3.97 15.64
N VAL A 38 7.17 3.05 14.69
CA VAL A 38 8.06 3.20 13.54
C VAL A 38 7.23 3.57 12.32
N VAL A 39 7.63 4.63 11.63
CA VAL A 39 7.08 5.02 10.33
C VAL A 39 7.88 4.31 9.23
N MET A 40 7.18 3.47 8.47
CA MET A 40 7.69 2.77 7.30
C MET A 40 7.20 3.51 6.03
N PRO A 41 7.99 3.56 4.94
CA PRO A 41 9.21 2.79 4.67
C PRO A 41 10.52 3.42 5.19
N ILE A 42 10.48 4.63 5.76
CA ILE A 42 11.69 5.36 6.18
C ILE A 42 12.35 4.83 7.46
N GLN A 43 11.68 3.93 8.18
CA GLN A 43 12.15 3.27 9.41
C GLN A 43 12.59 4.26 10.51
N LYS A 44 11.85 5.36 10.68
CA LYS A 44 12.09 6.32 11.77
C LYS A 44 11.10 6.12 12.91
N THR A 45 11.57 6.25 14.14
CA THR A 45 10.74 6.07 15.34
C THR A 45 10.25 7.41 15.86
N PHE A 46 8.96 7.50 16.19
CA PHE A 46 8.33 8.68 16.76
C PHE A 46 7.43 8.31 17.93
N LYS A 47 7.14 9.28 18.78
CA LYS A 47 6.21 9.15 19.90
C LYS A 47 4.90 9.87 19.61
N ILE A 48 3.78 9.24 19.92
CA ILE A 48 2.45 9.85 19.84
C ILE A 48 2.24 10.73 21.06
N SER A 49 2.11 12.04 20.86
CA SER A 49 1.73 12.95 21.94
C SER A 49 0.22 12.91 22.21
N ASN A 50 -0.58 12.81 21.14
CA ASN A 50 -2.04 12.84 21.25
C ASN A 50 -2.72 12.09 20.12
N ILE A 51 -3.91 11.56 20.41
CA ILE A 51 -4.80 10.91 19.45
C ILE A 51 -6.10 11.69 19.46
N LEU A 52 -6.57 12.12 18.28
CA LEU A 52 -7.83 12.85 18.12
C LEU A 52 -8.75 12.10 17.16
N SER A 53 -10.05 12.22 17.37
CA SER A 53 -11.06 11.87 16.37
C SER A 53 -11.00 12.83 15.17
N LEU A 54 -11.81 12.58 14.13
CA LEU A 54 -11.93 13.52 13.02
C LEU A 54 -12.51 14.87 13.45
N ASP A 55 -13.35 14.86 14.49
CA ASP A 55 -14.03 16.03 15.07
C ASP A 55 -13.21 16.73 16.17
N ASP A 56 -11.90 16.44 16.24
CA ASP A 56 -10.94 17.03 17.20
C ASP A 56 -11.19 16.70 18.68
N GLU A 57 -11.93 15.61 18.95
CA GLU A 57 -12.09 15.09 20.31
C GLU A 57 -10.88 14.23 20.71
N GLU A 58 -10.32 14.45 21.90
CA GLU A 58 -9.22 13.64 22.42
C GLU A 58 -9.66 12.20 22.72
N LYS A 59 -8.85 11.25 22.28
CA LYS A 59 -9.03 9.82 22.55
C LYS A 59 -7.83 9.27 23.31
N GLN A 60 -8.11 8.40 24.28
CA GLN A 60 -7.05 7.64 24.96
C GLN A 60 -6.53 6.50 24.09
N MET A 61 -7.39 5.94 23.24
CA MET A 61 -7.09 4.81 22.39
C MET A 61 -7.82 4.93 21.04
N ALA A 62 -7.14 4.52 19.97
CA ALA A 62 -7.73 4.33 18.65
C ALA A 62 -7.81 2.84 18.31
N LYS A 63 -8.95 2.43 17.73
CA LYS A 63 -9.23 1.02 17.38
C LYS A 63 -9.25 0.82 15.87
N ILE A 64 -9.10 -0.43 15.45
CA ILE A 64 -9.24 -0.84 14.05
C ILE A 64 -10.51 -0.28 13.40
N GLY A 65 -10.38 0.20 12.17
CA GLY A 65 -11.46 0.78 11.37
C GLY A 65 -11.66 2.29 11.57
N GLU A 66 -11.15 2.86 12.67
CA GLU A 66 -11.27 4.29 12.94
C GLU A 66 -10.33 5.12 12.05
N ASN A 67 -10.83 6.28 11.60
CA ASN A 67 -10.00 7.34 11.05
C ASN A 67 -9.65 8.29 12.18
N ILE A 68 -8.36 8.58 12.34
CA ILE A 68 -7.83 9.34 13.47
C ILE A 68 -6.81 10.38 13.00
N LYS A 69 -6.61 11.40 13.83
CA LYS A 69 -5.49 12.33 13.72
C LYS A 69 -4.48 11.99 14.82
N LEU A 70 -3.23 11.80 14.46
CA LEU A 70 -2.13 11.48 15.37
C LEU A 70 -1.15 12.65 15.39
N ARG A 71 -0.95 13.21 16.58
CA ARG A 71 0.09 14.22 16.79
C ARG A 71 1.38 13.55 17.24
N LEU A 72 2.46 13.84 16.55
CA LEU A 72 3.75 13.19 16.74
C LEU A 72 4.78 14.16 17.31
N ILE A 73 5.71 13.64 18.11
CA ILE A 73 6.82 14.40 18.66
C ILE A 73 8.06 14.18 17.79
N GLY A 74 8.67 15.28 17.32
CA GLY A 74 9.95 15.25 16.61
C GLY A 74 9.89 14.75 15.17
N ALA A 75 8.69 14.63 14.58
CA ALA A 75 8.53 14.29 13.16
C ALA A 75 8.57 15.55 12.28
N ASP A 76 9.16 15.41 11.09
CA ASP A 76 9.06 16.44 10.06
C ASP A 76 7.97 16.09 9.04
N GLU A 77 7.56 17.08 8.24
CA GLU A 77 6.55 16.85 7.19
C GLU A 77 6.98 15.77 6.19
N GLN A 78 8.27 15.67 5.89
CA GLN A 78 8.80 14.68 4.96
C GLN A 78 8.70 13.24 5.52
N ASP A 79 8.57 13.10 6.84
CA ASP A 79 8.48 11.80 7.49
C ASP A 79 7.06 11.22 7.45
N LEU A 80 6.04 12.04 7.15
CA LEU A 80 4.62 11.67 7.25
C LEU A 80 3.92 11.76 5.88
N LEU A 81 4.52 11.15 4.86
CA LEU A 81 3.95 11.16 3.51
C LEU A 81 2.73 10.24 3.41
N GLY A 82 1.81 10.61 2.52
CA GLY A 82 0.64 9.80 2.18
C GLY A 82 1.08 8.40 1.78
N GLY A 83 0.48 7.41 2.45
CA GLY A 83 0.73 5.99 2.24
C GLY A 83 1.93 5.41 2.98
N TYR A 84 2.61 6.19 3.81
CA TYR A 84 3.47 5.63 4.85
C TYR A 84 2.62 4.93 5.91
N VAL A 85 3.25 4.03 6.65
CA VAL A 85 2.56 3.19 7.65
C VAL A 85 3.25 3.36 9.00
N LEU A 86 2.47 3.75 10.00
CA LEU A 86 2.90 3.66 11.40
C LEU A 86 2.67 2.22 11.87
N CYS A 87 3.68 1.63 12.48
CA CYS A 87 3.64 0.26 12.99
C CYS A 87 4.48 0.11 14.26
N ASP A 88 4.26 -0.97 15.01
CA ASP A 88 5.07 -1.27 16.19
C ASP A 88 6.50 -1.72 15.81
N SER A 89 7.46 -1.43 16.69
CA SER A 89 8.88 -1.75 16.51
C SER A 89 9.18 -3.25 16.41
N LEU A 90 8.37 -4.11 17.04
CA LEU A 90 8.52 -5.57 16.97
C LEU A 90 7.80 -6.16 15.75
N ASN A 91 6.91 -5.38 15.13
CA ASN A 91 6.03 -5.82 14.06
C ASN A 91 6.04 -4.80 12.91
N LEU A 92 7.22 -4.63 12.30
CA LEU A 92 7.41 -3.68 11.23
C LEU A 92 6.52 -4.00 10.01
N CYS A 93 5.97 -2.95 9.42
CA CYS A 93 5.24 -3.05 8.17
C CYS A 93 6.17 -3.58 7.06
N PRO A 94 5.76 -4.61 6.30
CA PRO A 94 6.55 -5.09 5.18
C PRO A 94 6.67 -4.01 4.11
N VAL A 95 7.87 -3.90 3.54
CA VAL A 95 8.18 -2.99 2.45
C VAL A 95 8.72 -3.76 1.26
N GLY A 96 8.59 -3.18 0.08
CA GLY A 96 9.22 -3.70 -1.12
C GLY A 96 9.02 -2.78 -2.31
N ARG A 97 9.77 -3.06 -3.37
CA ARG A 97 9.64 -2.40 -4.67
C ARG A 97 9.37 -3.39 -5.80
N ILE A 98 9.85 -4.63 -5.68
CA ILE A 98 9.66 -5.70 -6.67
C ILE A 98 8.70 -6.74 -6.11
N PHE A 99 7.64 -7.02 -6.85
CA PHE A 99 6.63 -7.98 -6.44
C PHE A 99 5.96 -8.67 -7.61
N ASP A 100 5.50 -9.90 -7.37
CA ASP A 100 4.64 -10.63 -8.29
C ASP A 100 3.17 -10.33 -7.93
N ALA A 101 2.37 -9.95 -8.93
CA ALA A 101 0.97 -9.58 -8.76
C ALA A 101 0.08 -10.23 -9.82
N GLN A 102 -1.16 -10.51 -9.45
CA GLN A 102 -2.21 -10.82 -10.41
C GLN A 102 -2.85 -9.52 -10.87
N LEU A 103 -2.95 -9.32 -12.18
CA LEU A 103 -3.63 -8.19 -12.80
C LEU A 103 -4.86 -8.64 -13.56
N ILE A 104 -5.87 -7.79 -13.55
CA ILE A 104 -7.01 -7.80 -14.47
C ILE A 104 -6.88 -6.55 -15.31
N ILE A 105 -6.62 -6.71 -16.62
CA ILE A 105 -6.49 -5.60 -17.55
C ILE A 105 -7.89 -5.11 -17.92
N ILE A 106 -8.17 -3.83 -17.74
CA ILE A 106 -9.50 -3.24 -17.98
C ILE A 106 -9.54 -2.53 -19.33
N GLU A 107 -8.55 -1.66 -19.59
CA GLU A 107 -8.50 -0.87 -20.81
C GLU A 107 -7.04 -0.66 -21.21
N CYS A 108 -6.68 -1.02 -22.44
CA CYS A 108 -5.38 -0.68 -23.01
C CYS A 108 -5.51 -0.45 -24.51
N LYS A 109 -4.97 0.67 -25.01
CA LYS A 109 -5.04 1.04 -26.45
C LYS A 109 -4.32 0.03 -27.34
N SER A 110 -3.30 -0.64 -26.81
CA SER A 110 -2.44 -1.59 -27.52
C SER A 110 -2.19 -2.82 -26.65
N ILE A 111 -1.09 -3.54 -26.89
CA ILE A 111 -0.65 -4.67 -26.08
C ILE A 111 0.27 -4.20 -24.96
N ILE A 112 0.19 -4.85 -23.80
CA ILE A 112 1.12 -4.63 -22.69
C ILE A 112 2.17 -5.74 -22.72
N SER A 113 3.44 -5.38 -22.67
CA SER A 113 4.57 -6.33 -22.67
C SER A 113 5.63 -5.94 -21.64
N ALA A 114 6.68 -6.76 -21.50
CA ALA A 114 7.80 -6.44 -20.63
C ALA A 114 8.44 -5.09 -21.02
N GLY A 115 8.77 -4.29 -20.03
CA GLY A 115 9.24 -2.91 -20.20
C GLY A 115 8.13 -1.85 -20.21
N TYR A 116 6.85 -2.25 -20.21
CA TYR A 116 5.74 -1.30 -20.11
C TYR A 116 5.83 -0.49 -18.82
N LYS A 117 5.77 0.84 -18.94
CA LYS A 117 5.80 1.79 -17.83
C LYS A 117 4.44 2.44 -17.64
N ALA A 118 4.06 2.66 -16.39
CA ALA A 118 2.79 3.26 -16.02
C ALA A 118 2.90 3.87 -14.61
N ILE A 119 1.79 4.44 -14.13
CA ILE A 119 1.65 4.92 -12.76
C ILE A 119 0.90 3.88 -11.93
N ILE A 120 1.43 3.51 -10.77
CA ILE A 120 0.74 2.66 -9.80
C ILE A 120 0.15 3.52 -8.69
N HIS A 121 -1.08 3.18 -8.32
CA HIS A 121 -1.74 3.69 -7.12
C HIS A 121 -1.88 2.54 -6.13
N VAL A 122 -1.10 2.57 -5.06
CA VAL A 122 -1.23 1.63 -3.92
C VAL A 122 -1.66 2.46 -2.73
N HIS A 123 -2.85 2.17 -2.18
CA HIS A 123 -3.45 2.94 -1.09
C HIS A 123 -3.37 4.47 -1.32
N ASN A 124 -2.51 5.20 -0.61
CA ASN A 124 -2.30 6.65 -0.73
C ASN A 124 -0.99 7.03 -1.45
N VAL A 125 -0.23 6.05 -1.94
CA VAL A 125 0.98 6.24 -2.73
C VAL A 125 0.65 6.30 -4.21
N VAL A 126 1.27 7.25 -4.89
CA VAL A 126 1.36 7.32 -6.36
C VAL A 126 2.83 7.18 -6.72
N ASP A 127 3.19 6.19 -7.52
CA ASP A 127 4.57 5.93 -7.91
C ASP A 127 4.65 5.47 -9.38
N GLU A 128 5.84 5.52 -9.96
CA GLU A 128 6.08 4.91 -11.27
C GLU A 128 6.27 3.40 -11.12
N VAL A 129 5.71 2.63 -12.04
CA VAL A 129 5.85 1.17 -12.09
C VAL A 129 6.26 0.71 -13.48
N THR A 130 7.15 -0.28 -13.52
CA THR A 130 7.55 -0.99 -14.73
C THR A 130 7.14 -2.44 -14.65
N LEU A 131 6.51 -2.95 -15.72
CA LEU A 131 6.26 -4.38 -15.89
C LEU A 131 7.56 -5.06 -16.31
N VAL A 132 8.13 -5.86 -15.42
CA VAL A 132 9.42 -6.54 -15.64
C VAL A 132 9.23 -7.79 -16.49
N ALA A 133 8.23 -8.61 -16.15
CA ALA A 133 7.97 -9.85 -16.87
C ALA A 133 6.51 -10.29 -16.71
N ILE A 134 5.96 -10.95 -17.74
CA ILE A 134 4.67 -11.63 -17.65
C ILE A 134 4.95 -13.10 -17.34
N LYS A 135 4.48 -13.57 -16.18
CA LYS A 135 4.77 -14.92 -15.69
C LYS A 135 3.74 -15.94 -16.15
N LYS A 136 2.46 -15.57 -16.09
CA LYS A 136 1.34 -16.44 -16.46
C LYS A 136 0.23 -15.63 -17.08
N LEU A 137 -0.49 -16.24 -18.01
CA LEU A 137 -1.72 -15.70 -18.60
C LEU A 137 -2.84 -16.71 -18.36
N MET A 138 -4.00 -16.23 -17.94
CA MET A 138 -5.18 -17.07 -17.77
C MET A 138 -5.95 -17.15 -19.08
N ASP A 139 -6.29 -18.37 -19.48
CA ASP A 139 -7.20 -18.60 -20.59
C ASP A 139 -8.63 -18.27 -20.14
N ARG A 140 -9.33 -17.42 -20.88
CA ARG A 140 -10.68 -16.98 -20.53
C ARG A 140 -11.73 -18.08 -20.62
N LYS A 141 -11.57 -19.02 -21.55
CA LYS A 141 -12.55 -20.08 -21.80
C LYS A 141 -12.42 -21.16 -20.75
N THR A 142 -11.19 -21.58 -20.45
CA THR A 142 -10.96 -22.70 -19.52
C THR A 142 -10.76 -22.24 -18.07
N GLN A 143 -10.51 -20.94 -17.83
CA GLN A 143 -10.13 -20.39 -16.52
C GLN A 143 -8.85 -21.03 -15.94
N GLN A 144 -8.00 -21.59 -16.81
CA GLN A 144 -6.74 -22.22 -16.43
C GLN A 144 -5.54 -21.37 -16.87
N TRP A 145 -4.42 -21.53 -16.18
CA TRP A 145 -3.17 -20.88 -16.55
C TRP A 145 -2.58 -21.53 -17.80
N GLN A 146 -2.19 -20.72 -18.77
CA GLN A 146 -1.47 -21.18 -19.94
C GLN A 146 -0.10 -21.74 -19.55
N ILE A 147 0.31 -22.81 -20.24
CA ILE A 147 1.60 -23.50 -20.03
C ILE A 147 2.75 -22.67 -20.63
N THR A 148 2.49 -22.07 -21.80
CA THR A 148 3.49 -21.29 -22.54
C THR A 148 3.69 -19.91 -21.91
N ALA A 149 4.94 -19.42 -21.91
CA ALA A 149 5.25 -18.08 -21.46
C ALA A 149 4.60 -17.02 -22.38
N PRO A 150 3.71 -16.16 -21.86
CA PRO A 150 3.06 -15.12 -22.64
C PRO A 150 4.03 -13.97 -22.95
N ARG A 151 4.03 -13.49 -24.20
CA ARG A 151 4.85 -12.34 -24.62
C ARG A 151 4.20 -10.99 -24.36
N PHE A 152 2.87 -10.95 -24.36
CA PHE A 152 2.07 -9.76 -24.16
C PHE A 152 0.71 -10.10 -23.54
N VAL A 153 0.04 -9.10 -22.98
CA VAL A 153 -1.36 -9.18 -22.54
C VAL A 153 -2.19 -8.10 -23.24
N ARG A 154 -3.49 -8.34 -23.37
CA ARG A 154 -4.48 -7.44 -23.98
C ARG A 154 -5.57 -7.09 -22.98
N GLN A 155 -6.42 -6.14 -23.36
CA GLN A 155 -7.65 -5.80 -22.64
C GLN A 155 -8.43 -7.05 -22.24
N ASP A 156 -9.00 -7.07 -21.02
CA ASP A 156 -9.67 -8.17 -20.28
C ASP A 156 -8.87 -9.45 -20.04
N ASN A 157 -7.55 -9.45 -20.26
CA ASN A 157 -6.74 -10.56 -19.80
C ASN A 157 -6.55 -10.53 -18.28
N ILE A 158 -6.49 -11.72 -17.70
CA ILE A 158 -6.05 -11.93 -16.32
C ILE A 158 -4.67 -12.57 -16.39
N CYS A 159 -3.69 -11.97 -15.72
CA CYS A 159 -2.31 -12.43 -15.80
C CYS A 159 -1.62 -12.33 -14.44
N VAL A 160 -0.53 -13.08 -14.28
CA VAL A 160 0.43 -12.87 -13.20
C VAL A 160 1.67 -12.24 -13.81
N VAL A 161 2.07 -11.11 -13.27
CA VAL A 161 3.23 -10.33 -13.74
C VAL A 161 4.18 -10.07 -12.59
N ARG A 162 5.42 -9.71 -12.94
CA ARG A 162 6.37 -9.08 -12.04
C ARG A 162 6.39 -7.58 -12.30
N LEU A 163 6.18 -6.80 -11.26
CA LEU A 163 6.25 -5.35 -11.29
C LEU A 163 7.46 -4.88 -10.47
N SER A 164 8.03 -3.74 -10.89
CA SER A 164 9.03 -3.01 -10.12
C SER A 164 8.58 -1.55 -10.02
N MET A 165 8.42 -1.07 -8.80
CA MET A 165 8.22 0.35 -8.50
C MET A 165 9.55 1.08 -8.50
N ASN A 166 9.50 2.40 -8.67
CA ASN A 166 10.69 3.25 -8.59
C ASN A 166 11.20 3.38 -7.15
N ASN A 167 10.29 3.55 -6.19
CA ASN A 167 10.63 3.68 -4.78
C ASN A 167 10.21 2.43 -3.97
N VAL A 168 10.84 2.24 -2.82
CA VAL A 168 10.44 1.22 -1.84
C VAL A 168 9.19 1.71 -1.12
N GLN A 169 8.12 0.92 -1.14
CA GLN A 169 6.83 1.29 -0.54
C GLN A 169 6.36 0.23 0.46
N CYS A 170 5.48 0.63 1.36
CA CYS A 170 4.78 -0.29 2.26
C CYS A 170 3.80 -1.16 1.47
N ILE A 171 4.16 -2.41 1.21
CA ILE A 171 3.37 -3.36 0.42
C ILE A 171 3.44 -4.75 1.03
N ALA A 172 2.36 -5.51 0.87
CA ALA A 172 2.29 -6.88 1.38
C ALA A 172 1.50 -7.79 0.43
N PRO A 173 1.73 -9.11 0.46
CA PRO A 173 0.80 -10.06 -0.15
C PRO A 173 -0.62 -9.85 0.38
N ILE A 174 -1.61 -9.87 -0.50
CA ILE A 174 -3.02 -9.68 -0.15
C ILE A 174 -3.53 -10.72 0.86
N SER A 175 -2.93 -11.91 0.87
CA SER A 175 -3.25 -12.99 1.83
C SER A 175 -2.72 -12.72 3.23
N LYS A 176 -1.76 -11.81 3.41
CA LYS A 176 -1.18 -11.44 4.71
C LYS A 176 -1.81 -10.16 5.25
N ILE A 177 -1.77 -9.08 4.46
CA ILE A 177 -2.32 -7.78 4.86
C ILE A 177 -3.17 -7.25 3.70
N PRO A 178 -4.49 -7.50 3.70
CA PRO A 178 -5.38 -7.13 2.59
C PRO A 178 -5.39 -5.63 2.24
N TYR A 179 -5.12 -4.76 3.21
CA TYR A 179 -5.05 -3.30 3.01
C TYR A 179 -3.84 -2.84 2.19
N LEU A 180 -2.73 -3.59 2.22
CA LEU A 180 -1.48 -3.25 1.52
C LEU A 180 -1.28 -4.03 0.21
N GLY A 181 -2.21 -4.94 -0.10
CA GLY A 181 -2.08 -5.87 -1.21
C GLY A 181 -2.89 -5.52 -2.45
N ARG A 182 -3.65 -4.42 -2.46
CA ARG A 182 -4.49 -4.00 -3.60
C ARG A 182 -3.94 -2.72 -4.22
N PHE A 183 -4.01 -2.64 -5.54
CA PHE A 183 -3.55 -1.46 -6.27
C PHE A 183 -4.27 -1.33 -7.62
N SER A 184 -4.15 -0.17 -8.23
CA SER A 184 -4.51 0.06 -9.62
C SER A 184 -3.31 0.57 -10.42
N ILE A 185 -3.30 0.28 -11.72
CA ILE A 185 -2.33 0.81 -12.67
C ILE A 185 -3.08 1.77 -13.57
N ARG A 186 -2.51 2.96 -13.77
CA ARG A 186 -3.05 4.00 -14.64
C ARG A 186 -2.01 4.45 -15.66
N ASP A 187 -2.50 4.82 -16.83
CA ASP A 187 -1.70 5.34 -17.92
C ASP A 187 -2.54 6.38 -18.68
N GLU A 188 -1.93 7.51 -19.05
CA GLU A 188 -2.59 8.66 -19.70
C GLU A 188 -3.93 9.06 -19.05
N GLY A 189 -4.02 9.02 -17.71
CA GLY A 189 -5.23 9.37 -16.97
C GLY A 189 -6.34 8.31 -16.99
N LYS A 190 -6.12 7.15 -17.60
CA LYS A 190 -7.07 6.03 -17.62
C LYS A 190 -6.61 4.87 -16.73
N THR A 191 -7.56 4.12 -16.19
CA THR A 191 -7.24 2.92 -15.39
C THR A 191 -7.02 1.75 -16.32
N VAL A 192 -5.77 1.28 -16.37
CA VAL A 192 -5.34 0.19 -17.24
C VAL A 192 -5.61 -1.17 -16.62
N ALA A 193 -5.36 -1.30 -15.32
CA ALA A 193 -5.53 -2.57 -14.63
C ALA A 193 -5.84 -2.40 -13.15
N PHE A 194 -6.51 -3.41 -12.57
CA PHE A 194 -6.57 -3.62 -11.14
C PHE A 194 -5.71 -4.81 -10.76
N GLY A 195 -5.03 -4.70 -9.62
CA GLY A 195 -4.04 -5.67 -9.20
C GLY A 195 -4.18 -6.09 -7.75
N LYS A 196 -3.74 -7.33 -7.49
CA LYS A 196 -3.48 -7.83 -6.15
C LYS A 196 -2.07 -8.41 -6.04
N ILE A 197 -1.34 -8.02 -5.01
CA ILE A 197 0.01 -8.49 -4.72
C ILE A 197 -0.09 -9.93 -4.20
N LEU A 198 0.64 -10.83 -4.85
CA LEU A 198 0.71 -12.24 -4.47
C LEU A 198 1.97 -12.55 -3.66
N LYS A 199 3.09 -11.91 -4.02
CA LYS A 199 4.39 -12.14 -3.39
C LYS A 199 5.26 -10.90 -3.51
N VAL A 200 5.84 -10.45 -2.40
CA VAL A 200 6.90 -9.44 -2.39
C VAL A 200 8.25 -10.14 -2.51
N ILE A 201 9.15 -9.60 -3.33
CA ILE A 201 10.45 -10.19 -3.66
C ILE A 201 11.58 -9.44 -2.98
N SER A 202 11.58 -8.11 -3.12
CA SER A 202 12.58 -7.19 -2.56
C SER A 202 11.99 -5.81 -2.41
#